data_AF-A0A147K8G0-F1
#
_entry.id   AF-A0A147K8G0-F1
#
_cell.length_a   1.000
_cell.length_b   1.000
_cell.length_c   1.000
_cell.angle_alpha   90.00
_cell.angle_beta   90.00
_cell.angle_gamma   90.00
#
_symmetry.space_group_name_H-M   'P 1'
#
loop_
_entity.id
_entity.type
_entity.pdbx_description
1 polymer ?
#
loop_
_entity_poly.entity_id
_entity_poly.type
_entity_poly.pdbx_seq_one_letter_code
_entity_poly.pdbx_strand_id
1 'polypeptide(L)' 'MEYELYTNDSNSPVAITIDPDNGIYTVRKEDTSGEVFNSSAELVAWFQSHYEKNQFLKPHQFNSFLSEANQLNDPSS' A
#
# COMPACT_ATOMS: atom_id res chain seq x y z
N MET A 1 -3.08 -4.12 -9.72
CA MET A 1 -2.13 -4.81 -8.81
C MET A 1 -2.74 -4.87 -7.41
N GLU A 2 -2.61 -6.00 -6.73
CA GLU A 2 -3.16 -6.21 -5.38
C GLU A 2 -2.07 -6.79 -4.48
N TYR A 3 -1.96 -6.25 -3.26
CA TYR A 3 -0.94 -6.61 -2.27
C TYR A 3 -1.61 -6.91 -0.94
N GLU A 4 -1.09 -7.88 -0.20
CA GLU A 4 -1.58 -8.23 1.13
C GLU A 4 -0.39 -8.27 2.09
N LEU A 5 -0.31 -7.28 2.97
CA LEU A 5 0.78 -7.13 3.93
C LEU A 5 0.31 -7.53 5.32
N TYR A 6 0.99 -8.48 5.94
CA TYR A 6 0.66 -8.95 7.29
C TYR A 6 1.48 -8.22 8.34
N THR A 7 0.80 -7.65 9.33
CA THR A 7 1.45 -6.98 10.48
C THR A 7 1.76 -7.97 11.60
N ASN A 8 2.72 -7.63 12.47
CA ASN A 8 3.02 -8.41 13.68
C ASN A 8 1.96 -8.22 14.78
N ASP A 9 1.25 -7.09 14.75
CA ASP A 9 0.39 -6.64 15.84
C ASP A 9 -1.08 -7.08 15.66
N SER A 10 -1.53 -7.17 14.41
CA SER A 10 -2.89 -7.61 14.07
C SER A 10 -2.85 -8.91 13.28
N ASN A 11 -3.81 -9.81 13.55
CA ASN A 11 -3.92 -11.13 12.91
C ASN A 11 -4.47 -11.04 11.46
N SER A 12 -4.16 -9.94 10.80
CA SER A 12 -5.02 -9.24 9.87
C SER A 12 -4.19 -8.67 8.72
N PRO A 13 -4.46 -9.04 7.46
CA PRO A 13 -3.75 -8.48 6.33
C PRO A 13 -4.24 -7.06 6.02
N VAL A 14 -3.29 -6.17 5.72
CA VAL A 14 -3.55 -4.89 5.09
C VAL A 14 -3.60 -5.14 3.58
N ALA A 15 -4.80 -5.08 3.02
CA ALA A 15 -5.03 -5.29 1.60
C ALA A 15 -4.90 -3.96 0.85
N ILE A 16 -4.08 -3.93 -0.19
CA ILE A 16 -3.78 -2.73 -0.96
C ILE A 16 -4.06 -3.02 -2.42
N THR A 17 -4.87 -2.18 -3.04
CA THR A 17 -5.20 -2.27 -4.47
C THR A 17 -4.66 -1.03 -5.16
N ILE A 18 -3.85 -1.23 -6.19
CA ILE A 18 -3.35 -0.18 -7.09
C ILE A 18 -3.71 -0.57 -8.51
N ASP A 19 -4.62 0.16 -9.11
CA ASP A 19 -5.06 -0.01 -10.49
C ASP A 19 -5.01 1.35 -11.21
N PRO A 20 -3.88 1.67 -11.86
CA PRO A 20 -3.72 2.96 -12.53
C PRO A 20 -4.63 3.09 -13.76
N ASP A 21 -4.93 1.99 -14.45
CA ASP A 21 -5.84 1.96 -15.60
C ASP A 21 -7.26 2.39 -15.24
N ASN A 22 -7.75 1.99 -14.06
CA ASN A 22 -9.06 2.38 -13.54
C ASN A 22 -9.01 3.54 -12.53
N GLY A 23 -7.81 4.04 -12.19
CA GLY A 23 -7.60 5.05 -11.17
C GLY A 23 -7.99 4.61 -9.75
N ILE A 24 -7.95 3.30 -9.46
CA ILE A 24 -8.32 2.75 -8.15
C ILE A 24 -7.07 2.61 -7.29
N TYR A 25 -7.03 3.35 -6.19
CA TYR A 25 -5.96 3.25 -5.20
C TYR A 25 -6.62 3.10 -3.84
N THR A 26 -6.63 1.91 -3.27
CA THR A 26 -7.30 1.67 -1.98
C THR A 26 -6.44 0.89 -1.01
N VAL A 27 -6.51 1.23 0.27
CA VAL A 27 -5.92 0.47 1.37
C VAL A 27 -7.05 0.04 2.30
N ARG A 28 -7.28 -1.26 2.44
CA ARG A 28 -8.27 -1.85 3.34
C ARG A 28 -7.58 -2.49 4.55
N LYS A 29 -8.07 -2.12 5.73
CA LYS A 29 -7.67 -2.66 7.03
C LYS A 29 -8.81 -3.55 7.56
N GLU A 30 -8.50 -4.48 8.46
CA GLU A 30 -9.52 -5.32 9.08
C GLU A 30 -10.50 -4.56 9.98
N ASP A 31 -10.13 -3.37 10.44
CA ASP A 31 -10.98 -2.51 11.28
C ASP A 31 -12.14 -1.85 10.49
N THR A 32 -12.57 -2.45 9.38
CA THR A 32 -13.59 -1.94 8.42
C THR A 32 -13.30 -0.60 7.75
N SER A 33 -12.20 0.06 8.13
CA SER A 33 -11.78 1.33 7.55
C SER A 33 -10.92 1.09 6.30
N GLY A 34 -11.48 1.39 5.14
CA GLY A 34 -10.76 1.45 3.87
C GLY A 34 -10.51 2.90 3.48
N GLU A 35 -9.28 3.22 3.10
CA GLU A 35 -8.92 4.54 2.55
C GLU A 35 -8.75 4.44 1.04
N VAL A 36 -9.22 5.48 0.35
CA VAL A 36 -9.23 5.60 -1.11
C VAL A 36 -8.40 6.82 -1.46
N PHE A 37 -7.54 6.68 -2.44
CA PHE A 37 -6.60 7.71 -2.89
C PHE A 37 -6.85 7.99 -4.38
N ASN A 38 -6.47 9.18 -4.85
CA ASN A 38 -6.63 9.54 -6.26
C ASN A 38 -5.38 9.21 -7.08
N SER A 39 -4.26 8.90 -6.43
CA SER A 39 -2.98 8.63 -7.08
C SER A 39 -2.12 7.71 -6.22
N SER A 40 -1.20 6.98 -6.86
CA SER A 40 -0.23 6.12 -6.16
C SER A 40 0.67 6.94 -5.23
N ALA A 41 1.03 8.18 -5.58
CA ALA A 41 1.82 9.07 -4.71
C ALA A 41 1.13 9.36 -3.37
N GLU A 42 -0.17 9.69 -3.41
CA GLU A 42 -0.95 9.94 -2.20
C GLU A 42 -1.03 8.69 -1.33
N LEU A 43 -1.32 7.54 -1.95
CA LEU A 43 -1.36 6.26 -1.26
C LEU A 43 -0.02 5.95 -0.59
N VAL A 44 1.09 6.10 -1.31
CA VAL A 44 2.46 5.85 -0.83
C VAL A 44 2.84 6.77 0.33
N ALA A 45 2.53 8.05 0.23
CA ALA A 45 2.82 9.03 1.28
C ALA A 45 2.01 8.74 2.55
N TRP A 46 0.71 8.47 2.40
CA TRP A 46 -0.15 8.08 3.50
C TRP A 46 0.32 6.77 4.15
N PHE A 47 0.66 5.77 3.33
CA PHE A 47 1.08 4.45 3.80
C PHE A 47 2.37 4.51 4.62
N GLN A 48 3.35 5.30 4.17
CA GLN A 48 4.61 5.52 4.92
C GLN A 48 4.41 6.35 6.20
N SER A 49 3.40 7.22 6.25
CA SER A 49 3.08 8.00 7.44
C SER A 49 2.30 7.19 8.48
N HIS A 50 1.51 6.21 8.05
CA HIS A 50 0.68 5.37 8.92
C HIS A 50 1.37 4.08 9.36
N TYR A 51 2.24 3.54 8.51
CA TYR A 51 2.87 2.25 8.75
C TYR A 51 4.39 2.33 8.62
N GLU A 52 5.06 1.64 9.53
CA GLU A 52 6.50 1.41 9.44
C GLU A 52 6.81 -0.02 9.00
N LYS A 53 7.86 -0.18 8.19
CA LYS A 53 8.33 -1.49 7.71
C LYS A 53 8.54 -2.53 8.82
N ASN A 54 8.88 -2.08 10.03
CA ASN A 54 9.14 -2.94 11.19
C ASN A 54 7.86 -3.52 11.80
N GLN A 55 6.70 -2.93 11.50
CA GLN A 55 5.41 -3.45 11.95
C GLN A 55 4.95 -4.65 11.12
N PHE A 56 5.57 -4.91 9.96
CA PHE A 56 5.21 -6.02 9.09
C PHE A 56 6.05 -7.27 9.35
N LEU A 57 5.42 -8.43 9.21
CA LEU A 57 6.12 -9.73 9.24
C LEU A 57 7.16 -9.84 8.12
N LYS A 58 6.88 -9.18 6.98
CA LYS A 58 7.69 -9.24 5.76
C LYS A 58 8.07 -7.83 5.29
N PRO A 59 9.16 -7.25 5.83
CA PRO A 59 9.60 -5.91 5.44
C PRO A 59 10.02 -5.79 3.96
N HIS A 60 10.35 -6.90 3.30
CA HIS A 60 10.63 -6.91 1.86
C HIS A 60 9.37 -6.64 1.01
N GLN A 61 8.20 -7.12 1.44
CA GLN A 61 6.95 -6.85 0.72
C GLN A 61 6.58 -5.38 0.82
N PHE A 62 6.77 -4.76 2.00
CA PHE A 62 6.59 -3.32 2.19
C PHE A 62 7.45 -2.50 1.21
N ASN A 63 8.74 -2.82 1.10
CA ASN A 63 9.63 -2.11 0.17
C ASN A 63 9.30 -2.39 -1.31
N SER A 64 8.93 -3.62 -1.66
CA SER A 64 8.58 -3.98 -3.04
C SER A 64 7.36 -3.20 -3.50
N PHE A 65 6.31 -3.22 -2.68
CA PHE A 65 5.09 -2.43 -2.89
C PHE A 65 5.39 -0.94 -3.04
N LEU A 66 6.19 -0.33 -2.15
CA LEU A 66 6.55 1.08 -2.26
C LEU A 66 7.34 1.37 -3.54
N SER A 67 8.23 0.47 -3.94
CA SER A 67 9.02 0.63 -5.15
C SER A 67 8.15 0.56 -6.40
N GLU A 68 7.20 -0.38 -6.47
CA GLU A 68 6.26 -0.51 -7.58
C GLU A 68 5.31 0.70 -7.63
N ALA A 69 4.73 1.08 -6.50
CA ALA A 69 3.84 2.22 -6.42
C ALA A 69 4.54 3.54 -6.78
N ASN A 70 5.82 3.72 -6.42
CA ASN A 70 6.61 4.87 -6.85
C ASN A 70 6.94 4.85 -8.35
N GLN A 71 7.23 3.69 -8.93
CA GLN A 71 7.45 3.57 -10.38
C GLN A 71 6.22 3.99 -11.18
N LEU A 72 5.01 3.73 -10.68
CA LEU A 72 3.77 4.19 -11.30
C LEU A 72 3.58 5.72 -11.27
N ASN A 73 4.31 6.43 -10.39
CA ASN A 73 4.28 7.90 -10.35
C ASN A 73 5.30 8.54 -11.29
N ASP A 74 6.27 7.79 -11.81
CA ASP A 74 7.29 8.33 -12.69
C ASP A 74 6.91 8.04 -14.16
N PRO A 75 6.53 9.05 -14.95
CA PRO A 75 6.18 8.86 -16.35
C PRO A 75 7.39 8.60 -17.27
N SER A 76 8.58 8.31 -16.72
CA SER A 76 9.85 8.26 -17.47
C SER A 76 10.53 6.89 -17.51
N SER A 77 9.89 5.81 -17.04
CA SER A 77 10.42 4.43 -17.19
C SER A 77 9.89 3.71 -18.42
#